data_AF-K1T196-F1
#
_entry.id   AF-K1T196-F1
#
_cell.length_a   1.000
_cell.length_b   1.000
_cell.length_c   1.000
_cell.angle_alpha   90.00
_cell.angle_beta   90.00
_cell.angle_gamma   90.00
#
_symmetry.space_group_name_H-M   'P 1'
#
loop_
_entity.id
_entity.type
_entity.pdbx_description
1 polymer ?
#
loop_
_entity_poly.entity_id
_entity_poly.type
_entity_poly.pdbx_seq_one_letter_code
_entity_poly.pdbx_strand_id
1 'polypeptide(L)'
;DDLGHIEYFANTEGTTNHAFKWHLSAEDLEKLTHDQANPVTVTRYVRYIGNAKAKYPYIYVKLTYNLSRINKNQTFGELIPEYWKGLDGSVNGKDAVIFDVKEPTDGGDILGISRKVTSTLKGNVAKLVGPHKYYFVPEPVVVGGYTITPQSSAADTKWNKLFCKYITGDSHVFSKAKLQETLEGCAIDYTKGAFTNVDLYAVKGTSYVKIATLDPTTSEITLDKNPTTKAVLNAIGYEPANANIQKELRSWVGVVTKNTCGVAEFVKDGIFLTSWERPINLIDVATEPRIDANTNGNVIYALDLFKLYDWRGWNTATVSEAGCVANQSNMWGDHLWFWGYYNVKSITIDTTPANVETTLGGGPTMD
;
A
#
# COMPACT_ATOMS: atom_id res chain seq x y z
N ASP A 1 -30.24 -27.90 9.29
CA ASP A 1 -29.06 -28.38 10.02
C ASP A 1 -29.11 -27.95 11.47
N ASP A 2 -28.79 -28.85 12.39
CA ASP A 2 -28.62 -28.51 13.80
C ASP A 2 -27.29 -27.77 13.97
N LEU A 3 -27.34 -26.45 14.18
CA LEU A 3 -26.14 -25.62 14.37
C LEU A 3 -25.61 -25.71 15.80
N GLY A 4 -24.37 -26.18 15.95
CA GLY A 4 -23.73 -26.40 17.25
C GLY A 4 -24.40 -27.47 18.14
N HIS A 5 -23.87 -27.66 19.34
CA HIS A 5 -24.36 -28.65 20.31
C HIS A 5 -24.75 -28.03 21.65
N ILE A 6 -25.68 -28.68 22.36
CA ILE A 6 -26.13 -28.25 23.68
C ILE A 6 -25.55 -29.19 24.73
N GLU A 7 -24.85 -28.62 25.70
CA GLU A 7 -24.39 -29.32 26.90
C GLU A 7 -25.29 -28.95 28.08
N TYR A 8 -25.69 -29.97 28.84
CA TYR A 8 -26.54 -29.83 30.01
C TYR A 8 -25.72 -30.09 31.28
N PHE A 9 -25.85 -29.19 32.25
CA PHE A 9 -25.24 -29.30 33.56
C PHE A 9 -26.34 -29.46 34.61
N ALA A 10 -26.39 -30.65 35.21
CA ALA A 10 -27.24 -30.90 36.36
C ALA A 10 -26.70 -30.13 37.57
N ASN A 11 -27.61 -29.64 38.42
CA ASN A 11 -27.22 -29.06 39.69
C ASN A 11 -26.56 -30.12 40.59
N THR A 12 -25.33 -29.85 41.04
CA THR A 12 -24.55 -30.72 41.93
C THR A 12 -24.53 -30.24 43.38
N GLU A 13 -24.97 -29.02 43.68
CA GLU A 13 -24.82 -28.36 44.99
C GLU A 13 -26.15 -28.19 45.75
N GLY A 14 -27.25 -28.77 45.27
CA GLY A 14 -28.56 -28.66 45.92
C GLY A 14 -29.31 -27.35 45.70
N THR A 15 -28.85 -26.50 44.76
CA THR A 15 -29.59 -25.30 44.31
C THR A 15 -30.66 -25.64 43.25
N THR A 16 -31.67 -24.80 43.01
CA THR A 16 -32.75 -25.13 42.05
C THR A 16 -32.38 -24.96 40.57
N ASN A 17 -31.14 -24.61 40.23
CA ASN A 17 -30.80 -24.06 38.92
C ASN A 17 -30.02 -25.05 38.06
N HIS A 18 -30.68 -25.59 37.04
CA HIS A 18 -30.04 -26.32 35.94
C HIS A 18 -29.42 -25.34 34.95
N ALA A 19 -28.30 -25.70 34.31
CA ALA A 19 -27.67 -24.86 33.27
C ALA A 19 -27.59 -25.58 31.93
N PHE A 20 -27.74 -24.82 30.84
CA PHE A 20 -27.55 -25.27 29.47
C PHE A 20 -26.52 -24.36 28.80
N LYS A 21 -25.56 -24.95 28.10
CA LYS A 21 -24.55 -24.23 27.33
C LYS A 21 -24.69 -24.60 25.85
N TRP A 22 -24.87 -23.60 25.01
CA TRP A 22 -24.84 -23.78 23.56
C TRP A 22 -23.44 -23.51 23.03
N HIS A 23 -22.81 -24.56 22.52
CA HIS A 23 -21.50 -24.49 21.90
C HIS A 23 -21.67 -24.33 20.39
N LEU A 24 -21.17 -23.22 19.87
CA LEU A 24 -21.19 -22.87 18.46
C LEU A 24 -19.75 -22.77 17.94
N SER A 25 -19.48 -23.41 16.81
CA SER A 25 -18.22 -23.20 16.09
C SER A 25 -18.20 -21.83 15.40
N ALA A 26 -17.03 -21.40 14.91
CA ALA A 26 -16.93 -20.17 14.11
C ALA A 26 -17.75 -20.25 12.81
N GLU A 27 -17.85 -21.44 12.21
CA GLU A 27 -18.69 -21.68 11.04
C GLU A 27 -20.18 -21.61 11.39
N ASP A 28 -20.60 -22.14 12.53
CA ASP A 28 -22.00 -22.02 12.99
C ASP A 28 -22.37 -20.56 13.26
N LEU A 29 -21.46 -19.79 13.88
CA LEU A 29 -21.65 -18.37 14.12
C LEU A 29 -21.75 -17.59 12.81
N GLU A 30 -20.90 -17.90 11.82
CA GLU A 30 -20.99 -17.28 10.50
C GLU A 30 -22.34 -17.60 9.85
N LYS A 31 -22.77 -18.86 9.80
CA LYS A 31 -24.08 -19.25 9.24
C LYS A 31 -25.26 -18.51 9.89
N LEU A 32 -25.16 -18.19 11.17
CA LEU A 32 -26.20 -17.45 11.89
C LEU A 32 -26.17 -15.94 11.63
N THR A 33 -25.02 -15.37 11.26
CA THR A 33 -24.80 -13.90 11.23
C THR A 33 -24.37 -13.34 9.87
N HIS A 34 -24.15 -14.20 8.88
CA HIS A 34 -23.71 -13.86 7.53
C HIS A 34 -24.70 -12.90 6.85
N ASP A 35 -24.20 -11.76 6.33
CA ASP A 35 -24.97 -10.71 5.69
C ASP A 35 -26.14 -10.15 6.51
N GLN A 36 -26.07 -10.26 7.84
CA GLN A 36 -27.10 -9.76 8.74
C GLN A 36 -26.65 -8.52 9.50
N ALA A 37 -27.60 -7.61 9.72
CA ALA A 37 -27.41 -6.48 10.62
C ALA A 37 -27.20 -6.99 12.05
N ASN A 38 -26.08 -6.62 12.66
CA ASN A 38 -25.77 -6.99 14.03
C ASN A 38 -26.35 -5.97 15.03
N PRO A 39 -26.82 -6.42 16.21
CA PRO A 39 -26.83 -7.81 16.68
C PRO A 39 -27.96 -8.67 16.08
N VAL A 40 -27.69 -9.96 15.90
CA VAL A 40 -28.67 -10.96 15.43
C VAL A 40 -29.25 -11.72 16.61
N THR A 41 -30.57 -11.69 16.77
CA THR A 41 -31.29 -12.48 17.78
C THR A 41 -31.52 -13.90 17.25
N VAL A 42 -30.88 -14.88 17.88
CA VAL A 42 -31.05 -16.31 17.57
C VAL A 42 -31.82 -17.02 18.68
N THR A 43 -32.71 -17.94 18.30
CA THR A 43 -33.48 -18.76 19.23
C THR A 43 -33.32 -20.24 18.89
N ARG A 44 -33.06 -21.08 19.90
CA ARG A 44 -33.10 -22.54 19.79
C ARG A 44 -33.98 -23.13 20.89
N TYR A 45 -34.77 -24.14 20.56
CA TYR A 45 -35.54 -24.90 21.53
C TYR A 45 -34.86 -26.24 21.79
N VAL A 46 -34.67 -26.57 23.07
CA VAL A 46 -34.04 -27.82 23.51
C VAL A 46 -35.06 -28.68 24.22
N ARG A 47 -35.25 -29.92 23.77
CA ARG A 47 -36.12 -30.87 24.45
C ARG A 47 -35.38 -31.47 25.64
N TYR A 48 -35.76 -31.09 26.85
CA TYR A 48 -35.24 -31.66 28.09
C TYR A 48 -36.18 -32.76 28.59
N ILE A 49 -35.65 -33.98 28.76
CA ILE A 49 -36.40 -35.11 29.31
C ILE A 49 -36.01 -35.25 30.78
N GLY A 50 -36.95 -34.94 31.67
CA GLY A 50 -36.76 -35.02 33.11
C GLY A 50 -37.19 -36.37 33.69
N ASN A 51 -36.90 -36.62 34.96
CA ASN A 51 -37.27 -37.86 35.65
C ASN A 51 -38.69 -37.82 36.27
N ALA A 52 -39.62 -37.09 35.66
CA ALA A 52 -40.97 -36.90 36.19
C ALA A 52 -41.91 -38.01 35.71
N LYS A 53 -42.73 -38.59 36.61
CA LYS A 53 -43.82 -39.52 36.29
C LYS A 53 -45.05 -38.81 35.71
N ALA A 54 -44.86 -37.91 34.76
CA ALA A 54 -45.92 -37.15 34.10
C ALA A 54 -46.32 -37.79 32.76
N LYS A 55 -47.54 -37.51 32.28
CA LYS A 55 -48.04 -37.96 30.96
C LYS A 55 -47.11 -37.55 29.80
N TYR A 56 -46.42 -36.42 29.96
CA TYR A 56 -45.36 -35.96 29.05
C TYR A 56 -44.10 -35.67 29.88
N PRO A 57 -43.06 -36.54 29.83
CA PRO A 57 -41.87 -36.41 30.70
C PRO A 57 -40.84 -35.42 30.15
N TYR A 58 -41.25 -34.49 29.28
CA TYR A 58 -40.35 -33.54 28.63
C TYR A 58 -40.89 -32.11 28.62
N ILE A 59 -39.97 -31.17 28.62
CA ILE A 59 -40.22 -29.74 28.40
C ILE A 59 -39.34 -29.23 27.27
N TYR A 60 -39.76 -28.14 26.60
CA TYR A 60 -38.90 -27.42 25.68
C TYR A 60 -38.33 -26.18 26.37
N VAL A 61 -37.01 -26.13 26.49
CA VAL A 61 -36.27 -24.98 27.01
C VAL A 61 -35.94 -24.06 25.84
N LYS A 62 -36.45 -22.83 25.87
CA LYS A 62 -36.11 -21.81 24.87
C LYS A 62 -34.80 -21.14 25.27
N LEU A 63 -33.80 -21.23 24.41
CA LEU A 63 -32.54 -20.51 24.52
C LEU A 63 -32.56 -19.36 23.51
N THR A 64 -32.36 -18.12 23.97
CA THR A 64 -32.34 -16.93 23.11
C THR A 64 -31.05 -16.15 23.36
N TYR A 65 -30.33 -15.79 22.30
CA TYR A 65 -29.07 -15.06 22.38
C TYR A 65 -29.04 -13.95 21.34
N ASN A 66 -28.40 -12.82 21.68
CA ASN A 66 -28.06 -11.78 20.72
C ASN A 66 -26.59 -11.96 20.34
N LEU A 67 -26.35 -12.38 19.10
CA LEU A 67 -25.01 -12.52 18.55
C LEU A 67 -24.56 -11.18 17.97
N SER A 68 -23.36 -10.75 18.31
CA SER A 68 -22.71 -9.58 17.71
C SER A 68 -21.32 -9.94 17.24
N ARG A 69 -20.82 -9.18 16.28
CA ARG A 69 -19.43 -9.29 15.82
C ARG A 69 -18.59 -8.26 16.55
N ILE A 70 -17.49 -8.71 17.14
CA ILE A 70 -16.51 -7.81 17.75
C ILE A 70 -15.75 -7.15 16.61
N ASN A 71 -15.70 -5.82 16.60
CA ASN A 71 -14.81 -5.08 15.73
C ASN A 71 -13.61 -4.53 16.51
N LYS A 72 -12.39 -4.86 16.07
CA LYS A 72 -11.12 -4.33 16.57
C LYS A 72 -10.40 -3.51 15.50
N ASN A 73 -11.11 -2.55 14.92
CA ASN A 73 -10.55 -1.61 13.95
C ASN A 73 -9.22 -1.05 14.45
N GLN A 74 -8.17 -1.28 13.65
CA GLN A 74 -6.86 -0.75 13.93
C GLN A 74 -6.66 0.54 13.16
N THR A 75 -5.79 1.42 13.64
CA THR A 75 -5.38 2.61 12.88
C THR A 75 -4.02 2.33 12.26
N PHE A 76 -3.82 2.69 11.00
CA PHE A 76 -2.65 2.30 10.22
C PHE A 76 -1.30 2.70 10.87
N GLY A 77 -1.11 3.98 11.16
CA GLY A 77 0.14 4.49 11.74
C GLY A 77 0.21 6.01 11.76
N GLU A 78 1.30 6.54 12.30
CA GLU A 78 1.58 7.98 12.23
C GLU A 78 2.36 8.31 10.97
N LEU A 79 1.79 9.16 10.12
CA LEU A 79 2.37 9.58 8.85
C LEU A 79 3.50 10.59 9.06
N ILE A 80 4.47 10.62 8.14
CA ILE A 80 5.46 11.69 8.01
C ILE A 80 4.90 12.72 7.01
N PRO A 81 4.47 13.91 7.44
CA PRO A 81 3.68 14.84 6.61
C PRO A 81 4.35 15.25 5.29
N GLU A 82 5.68 15.21 5.21
CA GLU A 82 6.45 15.55 4.02
C GLU A 82 6.14 14.65 2.82
N TYR A 83 5.83 13.37 3.05
CA TYR A 83 5.55 12.38 2.01
C TYR A 83 4.05 12.25 1.69
N TRP A 84 3.18 12.84 2.52
CA TRP A 84 1.74 12.63 2.46
C TRP A 84 1.01 13.91 2.03
N LYS A 85 0.12 13.76 1.06
CA LYS A 85 -0.63 14.86 0.42
C LYS A 85 -2.12 14.58 0.41
N GLY A 86 -2.89 15.64 0.20
CA GLY A 86 -4.27 15.52 -0.22
C GLY A 86 -4.33 15.06 -1.68
N LEU A 87 -5.50 14.60 -2.11
CA LEU A 87 -5.73 14.17 -3.50
C LEU A 87 -5.62 15.30 -4.54
N ASP A 88 -5.54 16.55 -4.08
CA ASP A 88 -5.31 17.76 -4.85
C ASP A 88 -3.85 18.26 -4.79
N GLY A 89 -2.95 17.51 -4.13
CA GLY A 89 -1.56 17.91 -3.90
C GLY A 89 -1.34 18.77 -2.66
N SER A 90 -2.39 19.10 -1.89
CA SER A 90 -2.26 19.89 -0.67
C SER A 90 -1.30 19.26 0.34
N VAL A 91 -0.48 20.10 0.98
CA VAL A 91 0.49 19.69 2.01
C VAL A 91 -0.23 19.17 3.26
N ASN A 92 0.39 18.23 3.97
CA ASN A 92 -0.15 17.62 5.20
C ASN A 92 -1.48 16.87 5.04
N GLY A 93 -1.83 16.48 3.81
CA GLY A 93 -2.97 15.58 3.60
C GLY A 93 -2.64 14.13 4.01
N LYS A 94 -3.65 13.26 3.92
CA LYS A 94 -3.56 11.86 4.39
C LYS A 94 -3.98 10.84 3.34
N ASP A 95 -4.28 11.32 2.14
CA ASP A 95 -4.98 10.51 1.13
C ASP A 95 -4.04 9.87 0.12
N ALA A 96 -2.88 10.49 -0.10
CA ALA A 96 -1.89 10.05 -1.06
C ALA A 96 -0.48 10.11 -0.48
N VAL A 97 0.30 9.07 -0.71
CA VAL A 97 1.74 9.04 -0.45
C VAL A 97 2.49 9.21 -1.76
N ILE A 98 3.50 10.07 -1.72
CA ILE A 98 4.44 10.27 -2.81
C ILE A 98 5.62 9.33 -2.60
N PHE A 99 5.88 8.48 -3.60
CA PHE A 99 7.08 7.69 -3.70
C PHE A 99 8.09 8.44 -4.55
N ASP A 100 9.01 9.09 -3.84
CA ASP A 100 10.25 9.61 -4.38
C ASP A 100 11.15 8.46 -4.86
N VAL A 101 12.13 8.72 -5.72
CA VAL A 101 13.08 7.67 -6.16
C VAL A 101 14.32 7.71 -5.29
N LYS A 102 14.78 6.54 -4.83
CA LYS A 102 16.01 6.49 -4.02
C LYS A 102 17.19 6.80 -4.94
N GLU A 103 18.08 7.68 -4.50
CA GLU A 103 19.31 8.00 -5.24
C GLU A 103 20.10 6.70 -5.55
N PRO A 104 20.69 6.57 -6.76
CA PRO A 104 21.59 5.47 -7.07
C PRO A 104 22.84 5.60 -6.20
N THR A 105 23.04 4.66 -5.28
CA THR A 105 24.14 4.71 -4.30
C THR A 105 25.51 4.31 -4.88
N ASP A 106 25.57 3.88 -6.14
CA ASP A 106 26.75 3.35 -6.80
C ASP A 106 27.15 4.11 -8.07
N GLY A 107 26.57 5.30 -8.31
CA GLY A 107 26.89 6.12 -9.49
C GLY A 107 26.44 5.51 -10.83
N GLY A 108 25.62 4.45 -10.80
CA GLY A 108 25.04 3.80 -11.98
C GLY A 108 23.61 4.22 -12.31
N ASP A 109 23.05 3.62 -13.36
CA ASP A 109 21.62 3.73 -13.69
C ASP A 109 20.76 3.19 -12.54
N ILE A 110 19.69 3.90 -12.19
CA ILE A 110 18.69 3.39 -11.24
C ILE A 110 18.12 2.07 -11.80
N LEU A 111 18.54 0.94 -11.21
CA LEU A 111 18.22 -0.41 -11.69
C LEU A 111 16.72 -0.75 -11.53
N GLY A 112 16.04 -0.07 -10.61
CA GLY A 112 14.59 -0.18 -10.40
C GLY A 112 14.09 0.92 -9.46
N ILE A 113 12.80 1.25 -9.57
CA ILE A 113 12.15 2.20 -8.66
C ILE A 113 11.48 1.37 -7.57
N SER A 114 12.07 1.35 -6.37
CA SER A 114 11.54 0.62 -5.22
C SER A 114 11.34 1.53 -4.03
N ARG A 115 10.16 1.51 -3.41
CA ARG A 115 9.84 2.26 -2.20
C ARG A 115 8.94 1.49 -1.26
N LYS A 116 9.15 1.68 0.05
CA LYS A 116 8.32 1.09 1.11
C LYS A 116 7.27 2.11 1.54
N VAL A 117 6.01 1.69 1.68
CA VAL A 117 5.01 2.54 2.36
C VAL A 117 5.49 2.87 3.77
N THR A 118 6.04 1.89 4.49
CA THR A 118 6.47 2.08 5.88
C THR A 118 7.55 3.13 6.05
N SER A 119 8.41 3.40 5.04
CA SER A 119 9.42 4.46 5.14
C SER A 119 8.84 5.88 5.14
N THR A 120 7.54 6.03 4.86
CA THR A 120 6.84 7.32 4.93
C THR A 120 6.04 7.46 6.24
N LEU A 121 6.25 6.55 7.19
CA LEU A 121 5.64 6.54 8.52
C LEU A 121 6.69 6.81 9.59
N LYS A 122 6.29 7.46 10.69
CA LYS A 122 7.21 7.74 11.80
C LYS A 122 7.75 6.43 12.38
N GLY A 123 9.07 6.36 12.54
CA GLY A 123 9.75 5.15 13.02
C GLY A 123 9.80 4.02 11.99
N ASN A 124 9.46 4.31 10.72
CA ASN A 124 9.46 3.37 9.60
C ASN A 124 8.58 2.12 9.81
N VAL A 125 7.46 2.25 10.51
CA VAL A 125 6.61 1.12 10.91
C VAL A 125 5.11 1.48 10.90
N ALA A 126 4.28 0.56 10.43
CA ALA A 126 2.84 0.63 10.64
C ALA A 126 2.53 0.21 12.09
N LYS A 127 1.80 1.04 12.85
CA LYS A 127 1.49 0.79 14.27
C LYS A 127 0.32 -0.19 14.42
N LEU A 128 0.43 -1.34 13.76
CA LEU A 128 -0.56 -2.40 13.73
C LEU A 128 -0.21 -3.51 14.72
N VAL A 129 -1.24 -4.08 15.33
CA VAL A 129 -1.16 -5.22 16.24
C VAL A 129 -1.46 -6.51 15.49
N GLY A 130 -0.51 -7.45 15.55
CA GLY A 130 -0.65 -8.77 14.94
C GLY A 130 -0.31 -8.81 13.45
N PRO A 131 -0.52 -9.97 12.81
CA PRO A 131 -0.19 -10.15 11.40
C PRO A 131 -1.07 -9.28 10.51
N HIS A 132 -0.43 -8.58 9.58
CA HIS A 132 -1.05 -7.75 8.57
C HIS A 132 -0.34 -7.94 7.24
N LYS A 133 -0.98 -7.45 6.17
CA LYS A 133 -0.36 -7.38 4.86
C LYS A 133 -0.86 -6.22 4.03
N TYR A 134 -0.03 -5.86 3.08
CA TYR A 134 -0.30 -4.86 2.05
C TYR A 134 -0.81 -5.55 0.79
N TYR A 135 -1.68 -4.86 0.04
CA TYR A 135 -2.19 -5.33 -1.25
C TYR A 135 -2.51 -4.15 -2.17
N PHE A 136 -2.46 -4.39 -3.48
CA PHE A 136 -3.01 -3.46 -4.46
C PHE A 136 -4.53 -3.53 -4.44
N VAL A 137 -5.14 -2.39 -4.14
CA VAL A 137 -6.59 -2.27 -3.98
C VAL A 137 -7.24 -2.40 -5.36
N PRO A 138 -8.36 -3.15 -5.49
CA PRO A 138 -9.13 -3.32 -6.73
C PRO A 138 -9.85 -2.06 -7.24
N GLU A 139 -9.17 -0.91 -7.28
CA GLU A 139 -9.69 0.39 -7.73
C GLU A 139 -8.85 0.86 -8.92
N PRO A 140 -9.20 0.43 -10.15
CA PRO A 140 -8.42 0.77 -11.33
C PRO A 140 -8.36 2.27 -11.58
N VAL A 141 -7.21 2.74 -12.07
CA VAL A 141 -7.02 4.14 -12.45
C VAL A 141 -6.58 4.24 -13.91
N VAL A 142 -6.76 5.41 -14.53
CA VAL A 142 -6.34 5.66 -15.91
C VAL A 142 -5.15 6.62 -15.93
N VAL A 143 -4.11 6.26 -16.68
CA VAL A 143 -2.86 7.02 -16.86
C VAL A 143 -2.38 6.85 -18.30
N GLY A 144 -2.24 7.93 -19.06
CA GLY A 144 -1.67 7.86 -20.42
C GLY A 144 -2.40 6.93 -21.40
N GLY A 145 -3.72 6.72 -21.21
CA GLY A 145 -4.50 5.77 -22.01
C GLY A 145 -4.32 4.30 -21.62
N TYR A 146 -3.66 4.01 -20.49
CA TYR A 146 -3.61 2.69 -19.86
C TYR A 146 -4.53 2.65 -18.65
N THR A 147 -5.21 1.52 -18.44
CA THR A 147 -5.86 1.20 -17.17
C THR A 147 -4.86 0.48 -16.28
N ILE A 148 -4.58 1.05 -15.11
CA ILE A 148 -3.69 0.48 -14.11
C ILE A 148 -4.55 -0.28 -13.10
N THR A 149 -4.28 -1.58 -12.94
CA THR A 149 -5.15 -2.49 -12.18
C THR A 149 -4.36 -3.69 -11.65
N PRO A 150 -4.75 -4.29 -10.52
CA PRO A 150 -4.19 -5.58 -10.09
C PRO A 150 -4.74 -6.78 -10.89
N GLN A 151 -5.72 -6.57 -11.77
CA GLN A 151 -6.25 -7.63 -12.63
C GLN A 151 -5.17 -8.13 -13.60
N SER A 152 -4.78 -9.39 -13.46
CA SER A 152 -3.69 -9.98 -14.26
C SER A 152 -4.08 -10.33 -15.70
N SER A 153 -5.37 -10.56 -15.95
CA SER A 153 -5.93 -10.87 -17.28
C SER A 153 -7.44 -10.75 -17.29
N ALA A 154 -8.07 -10.80 -18.47
CA ALA A 154 -9.53 -10.83 -18.59
C ALA A 154 -10.18 -12.06 -17.90
N ALA A 155 -9.44 -13.16 -17.74
CA ALA A 155 -9.92 -14.36 -17.06
C ALA A 155 -9.76 -14.29 -15.52
N ASP A 156 -8.98 -13.33 -15.02
CA ASP A 156 -8.86 -13.08 -13.60
C ASP A 156 -10.14 -12.41 -13.10
N THR A 157 -10.97 -13.20 -12.43
CA THR A 157 -12.22 -12.78 -11.80
C THR A 157 -12.10 -12.67 -10.29
N LYS A 158 -10.94 -12.99 -9.71
CA LYS A 158 -10.72 -13.07 -8.25
C LYS A 158 -10.12 -11.78 -7.69
N TRP A 159 -9.38 -11.02 -8.50
CA TRP A 159 -8.70 -9.80 -8.09
C TRP A 159 -9.60 -8.78 -7.38
N ASN A 160 -10.90 -8.73 -7.68
CA ASN A 160 -11.86 -7.81 -7.05
C ASN A 160 -12.88 -8.49 -6.13
N LYS A 161 -12.58 -9.69 -5.61
CA LYS A 161 -13.49 -10.46 -4.76
C LYS A 161 -13.02 -10.54 -3.32
N LEU A 162 -13.96 -10.46 -2.39
CA LEU A 162 -13.80 -10.74 -0.98
C LEU A 162 -14.51 -12.06 -0.68
N PHE A 163 -13.76 -13.13 -0.46
CA PHE A 163 -14.32 -14.47 -0.28
C PHE A 163 -14.73 -14.71 1.16
N CYS A 164 -15.93 -15.24 1.38
CA CYS A 164 -16.37 -15.64 2.71
C CYS A 164 -15.65 -16.93 3.14
N LYS A 165 -15.09 -16.93 4.34
CA LYS A 165 -14.23 -17.99 4.83
C LYS A 165 -15.00 -19.29 5.10
N TYR A 166 -16.20 -19.16 5.65
CA TYR A 166 -17.00 -20.30 6.12
C TYR A 166 -18.24 -20.59 5.25
N ILE A 167 -18.53 -19.76 4.24
CA ILE A 167 -19.64 -19.97 3.30
C ILE A 167 -19.05 -20.31 1.93
N THR A 168 -19.12 -21.58 1.55
CA THR A 168 -18.47 -22.08 0.34
C THR A 168 -19.12 -21.48 -0.91
N GLY A 169 -18.29 -20.90 -1.79
CA GLY A 169 -18.74 -20.30 -3.05
C GLY A 169 -19.26 -18.87 -2.93
N ASP A 170 -19.41 -18.36 -1.71
CA ASP A 170 -19.88 -17.00 -1.47
C ASP A 170 -18.74 -15.97 -1.51
N SER A 171 -19.03 -14.80 -2.09
CA SER A 171 -18.08 -13.70 -2.18
C SER A 171 -18.77 -12.37 -2.47
N HIS A 172 -18.15 -11.29 -2.01
CA HIS A 172 -18.58 -9.93 -2.29
C HIS A 172 -17.63 -9.28 -3.31
N VAL A 173 -18.16 -8.35 -4.11
CA VAL A 173 -17.30 -7.47 -4.92
C VAL A 173 -16.63 -6.46 -3.99
N PHE A 174 -15.33 -6.28 -4.13
CA PHE A 174 -14.58 -5.27 -3.38
C PHE A 174 -15.16 -3.87 -3.69
N SER A 175 -15.40 -3.10 -2.65
CA SER A 175 -15.74 -1.68 -2.76
C SER A 175 -15.01 -0.92 -1.67
N LYS A 176 -14.17 0.04 -2.05
CA LYS A 176 -13.46 0.87 -1.06
C LYS A 176 -14.42 1.52 -0.04
N ALA A 177 -15.57 2.00 -0.50
CA ALA A 177 -16.57 2.67 0.34
C ALA A 177 -17.32 1.74 1.30
N LYS A 178 -17.50 0.46 0.93
CA LYS A 178 -18.25 -0.52 1.72
C LYS A 178 -17.38 -1.55 2.43
N LEU A 179 -16.06 -1.46 2.30
CA LEU A 179 -15.14 -2.46 2.82
C LEU A 179 -15.35 -2.72 4.32
N GLN A 180 -15.47 -1.66 5.11
CA GLN A 180 -15.71 -1.79 6.55
C GLN A 180 -17.02 -2.53 6.83
N GLU A 181 -18.12 -2.12 6.19
CA GLU A 181 -19.44 -2.76 6.31
C GLU A 181 -19.37 -4.26 5.95
N THR A 182 -18.70 -4.60 4.84
CA THR A 182 -18.54 -6.00 4.41
C THR A 182 -17.72 -6.83 5.41
N LEU A 183 -16.62 -6.29 5.94
CA LEU A 183 -15.79 -6.97 6.94
C LEU A 183 -16.48 -7.08 8.31
N GLU A 184 -17.38 -6.15 8.62
CA GLU A 184 -18.23 -6.18 9.82
C GLU A 184 -19.46 -7.09 9.66
N GLY A 185 -19.91 -7.35 8.43
CA GLY A 185 -21.07 -8.20 8.13
C GLY A 185 -20.72 -9.68 7.92
N CYS A 186 -19.54 -9.97 7.40
CA CYS A 186 -19.13 -11.31 6.95
C CYS A 186 -17.72 -11.69 7.40
N ALA A 187 -17.51 -12.98 7.67
CA ALA A 187 -16.16 -13.50 7.94
C ALA A 187 -15.36 -13.65 6.65
N ILE A 188 -14.74 -12.58 6.18
CA ILE A 188 -13.93 -12.59 4.95
C ILE A 188 -12.58 -13.28 5.18
N ASP A 189 -12.19 -14.15 4.25
CA ASP A 189 -10.93 -14.88 4.27
C ASP A 189 -9.76 -13.95 3.93
N TYR A 190 -8.91 -13.71 4.93
CA TYR A 190 -7.69 -12.92 4.79
C TYR A 190 -6.75 -13.43 3.69
N THR A 191 -6.80 -14.71 3.34
CA THR A 191 -5.82 -15.37 2.46
C THR A 191 -6.22 -15.42 0.98
N LYS A 192 -7.34 -14.81 0.58
CA LYS A 192 -7.90 -14.96 -0.77
C LYS A 192 -8.31 -13.63 -1.41
N GLY A 193 -8.50 -13.68 -2.73
CA GLY A 193 -9.14 -12.62 -3.52
C GLY A 193 -8.37 -11.30 -3.53
N ALA A 194 -9.06 -10.20 -3.35
CA ALA A 194 -8.49 -8.85 -3.39
C ALA A 194 -7.28 -8.66 -2.47
N PHE A 195 -7.28 -9.32 -1.31
CA PHE A 195 -6.18 -9.23 -0.35
C PHE A 195 -4.90 -9.96 -0.79
N THR A 196 -4.92 -10.69 -1.91
CA THR A 196 -3.73 -11.36 -2.48
C THR A 196 -3.14 -10.62 -3.68
N ASN A 197 -3.67 -9.46 -4.02
CA ASN A 197 -3.17 -8.66 -5.14
C ASN A 197 -1.80 -8.07 -4.80
N VAL A 198 -0.75 -8.70 -5.31
CA VAL A 198 0.65 -8.26 -5.14
C VAL A 198 1.28 -7.74 -6.42
N ASP A 199 0.63 -7.92 -7.56
CA ASP A 199 1.12 -7.42 -8.84
C ASP A 199 0.20 -6.33 -9.39
N LEU A 200 0.79 -5.40 -10.13
CA LEU A 200 0.09 -4.31 -10.80
C LEU A 200 0.35 -4.38 -12.30
N TYR A 201 -0.70 -4.18 -13.08
CA TYR A 201 -0.67 -4.30 -14.54
C TYR A 201 -1.11 -3.00 -15.19
N ALA A 202 -0.46 -2.64 -16.30
CA ALA A 202 -0.93 -1.64 -17.23
C ALA A 202 -1.64 -2.34 -18.40
N VAL A 203 -2.90 -1.95 -18.61
CA VAL A 203 -3.79 -2.58 -19.58
C VAL A 203 -4.11 -1.60 -20.71
N LYS A 204 -3.93 -2.05 -21.95
CA LYS A 204 -4.33 -1.31 -23.16
C LYS A 204 -4.89 -2.28 -24.18
N GLY A 205 -6.18 -2.14 -24.48
CA GLY A 205 -6.91 -3.15 -25.27
C GLY A 205 -6.92 -4.48 -24.53
N THR A 206 -6.42 -5.54 -25.16
CA THR A 206 -6.31 -6.90 -24.59
C THR A 206 -4.94 -7.21 -23.99
N SER A 207 -3.99 -6.27 -24.04
CA SER A 207 -2.63 -6.46 -23.52
C SER A 207 -2.57 -6.11 -22.04
N TYR A 208 -2.05 -7.04 -21.23
CA TYR A 208 -1.81 -6.88 -19.80
C TYR A 208 -0.30 -6.99 -19.58
N VAL A 209 0.35 -5.88 -19.23
CA VAL A 209 1.79 -5.86 -18.96
C VAL A 209 1.99 -5.58 -17.48
N LYS A 210 2.70 -6.46 -16.78
CA LYS A 210 3.07 -6.22 -15.39
C LYS A 210 4.01 -5.00 -15.31
N ILE A 211 3.72 -4.09 -14.40
CA ILE A 211 4.48 -2.85 -14.20
C ILE A 211 5.00 -2.68 -12.78
N ALA A 212 4.46 -3.43 -11.81
CA ALA A 212 4.96 -3.38 -10.43
C ALA A 212 4.65 -4.68 -9.67
N THR A 213 5.46 -4.94 -8.64
CA THR A 213 5.21 -5.97 -7.63
C THR A 213 5.32 -5.33 -6.24
N LEU A 214 4.42 -5.73 -5.34
CA LEU A 214 4.33 -5.32 -3.94
C LEU A 214 4.69 -6.51 -3.04
N ASP A 215 5.65 -6.32 -2.15
CA ASP A 215 5.89 -7.24 -1.04
C ASP A 215 4.80 -7.03 0.02
N PRO A 216 3.91 -8.02 0.22
CA PRO A 216 2.80 -7.90 1.15
C PRO A 216 3.23 -7.79 2.61
N THR A 217 4.47 -8.17 2.95
CA THR A 217 4.99 -8.15 4.33
C THR A 217 5.73 -6.85 4.63
N THR A 218 6.58 -6.41 3.70
CA THR A 218 7.48 -5.27 3.94
C THR A 218 6.93 -3.93 3.44
N SER A 219 5.82 -3.95 2.70
CA SER A 219 5.21 -2.80 1.99
C SER A 219 6.05 -2.23 0.84
N GLU A 220 7.09 -2.95 0.43
CA GLU A 220 7.96 -2.54 -0.66
C GLU A 220 7.26 -2.73 -2.01
N ILE A 221 7.17 -1.66 -2.79
CA ILE A 221 6.67 -1.70 -4.16
C ILE A 221 7.82 -1.41 -5.11
N THR A 222 8.08 -2.35 -6.02
CA THR A 222 9.10 -2.25 -7.05
C THR A 222 8.45 -2.14 -8.42
N LEU A 223 8.78 -1.10 -9.18
CA LEU A 223 8.37 -0.97 -10.58
C LEU A 223 9.24 -1.84 -11.49
N ASP A 224 8.62 -2.55 -12.42
CA ASP A 224 9.28 -3.40 -13.40
C ASP A 224 9.97 -2.56 -14.48
N LYS A 225 11.24 -2.84 -14.76
CA LYS A 225 12.00 -2.19 -15.84
C LYS A 225 11.57 -2.71 -17.21
N ASN A 226 10.53 -2.11 -17.80
CA ASN A 226 10.08 -2.43 -19.16
C ASN A 226 9.51 -1.19 -19.90
N PRO A 227 9.36 -1.25 -21.24
CA PRO A 227 8.89 -0.12 -22.03
C PRO A 227 7.50 0.39 -21.64
N THR A 228 6.59 -0.49 -21.21
CA THR A 228 5.24 -0.10 -20.79
C THR A 228 5.26 0.65 -19.47
N THR A 229 6.01 0.17 -18.47
CA THR A 229 6.21 0.89 -17.20
C THR A 229 6.78 2.28 -17.47
N LYS A 230 7.79 2.38 -18.34
CA LYS A 230 8.38 3.67 -18.75
C LYS A 230 7.35 4.59 -19.41
N ALA A 231 6.54 4.07 -20.33
CA ALA A 231 5.51 4.86 -21.01
C ALA A 231 4.44 5.39 -20.04
N VAL A 232 3.98 4.56 -19.08
CA VAL A 232 2.99 4.97 -18.08
C VAL A 232 3.58 5.99 -17.11
N LEU A 233 4.78 5.73 -16.58
CA LEU A 233 5.49 6.65 -15.69
C LEU A 233 5.73 8.01 -16.37
N ASN A 234 5.96 8.05 -17.67
CA ASN A 234 6.20 9.28 -18.44
C ASN A 234 4.94 9.93 -19.01
N ALA A 235 3.74 9.36 -18.80
CA ALA A 235 2.53 9.81 -19.48
C ALA A 235 2.07 11.23 -19.11
N ILE A 236 2.24 11.65 -17.86
CA ILE A 236 1.75 12.93 -17.35
C ILE A 236 2.90 13.74 -16.76
N GLY A 237 3.29 14.81 -17.44
CA GLY A 237 4.36 15.70 -16.98
C GLY A 237 4.07 16.40 -15.65
N TYR A 238 5.00 17.26 -15.27
CA TYR A 238 4.95 18.07 -14.05
C TYR A 238 3.65 18.87 -13.89
N GLU A 239 3.25 19.03 -12.62
CA GLU A 239 2.33 20.06 -12.17
C GLU A 239 2.81 20.62 -10.83
N PRO A 240 2.78 21.95 -10.61
CA PRO A 240 3.14 22.55 -9.34
C PRO A 240 2.39 21.93 -8.15
N ALA A 241 3.08 21.80 -7.03
CA ALA A 241 2.54 21.26 -5.78
C ALA A 241 1.89 19.86 -5.91
N ASN A 242 2.31 19.05 -6.88
CA ASN A 242 1.75 17.73 -7.15
C ASN A 242 0.22 17.77 -7.43
N ALA A 243 -0.32 18.86 -8.00
CA ALA A 243 -1.76 18.94 -8.32
C ALA A 243 -2.22 17.91 -9.38
N ASN A 244 -1.26 17.22 -10.01
CA ASN A 244 -1.45 16.08 -10.91
C ASN A 244 -1.30 14.70 -10.23
N ILE A 245 -1.25 14.60 -8.89
CA ILE A 245 -1.06 13.33 -8.17
C ILE A 245 -2.11 12.26 -8.53
N GLN A 246 -3.30 12.70 -8.93
CA GLN A 246 -4.37 11.82 -9.44
C GLN A 246 -4.37 11.64 -10.97
N LYS A 247 -3.29 12.01 -11.65
CA LYS A 247 -3.15 11.90 -13.11
C LYS A 247 -1.91 11.10 -13.48
N GLU A 248 -0.82 11.25 -12.75
CA GLU A 248 0.43 10.50 -12.95
C GLU A 248 0.31 9.01 -12.58
N LEU A 249 1.41 8.25 -12.79
CA LEU A 249 1.45 6.83 -12.44
C LEU A 249 1.14 6.68 -10.96
N ARG A 250 0.05 5.97 -10.69
CA ARG A 250 -0.48 5.79 -9.34
C ARG A 250 -1.24 4.48 -9.22
N SER A 251 -1.43 4.05 -7.98
CA SER A 251 -2.26 2.90 -7.64
C SER A 251 -2.78 3.06 -6.22
N TRP A 252 -3.92 2.43 -5.90
CA TRP A 252 -4.40 2.37 -4.53
C TRP A 252 -3.74 1.20 -3.80
N VAL A 253 -3.24 1.45 -2.59
CA VAL A 253 -2.69 0.43 -1.71
C VAL A 253 -3.54 0.35 -0.46
N GLY A 254 -3.74 -0.88 -0.01
CA GLY A 254 -4.56 -1.21 1.14
C GLY A 254 -3.77 -2.03 2.14
N VAL A 255 -4.17 -1.94 3.40
CA VAL A 255 -3.64 -2.74 4.50
C VAL A 255 -4.79 -3.45 5.20
N VAL A 256 -4.60 -4.75 5.45
CA VAL A 256 -5.59 -5.59 6.13
C VAL A 256 -4.89 -6.37 7.24
N THR A 257 -5.54 -6.49 8.39
CA THR A 257 -5.08 -7.33 9.51
C THR A 257 -5.88 -8.62 9.56
N LYS A 258 -5.45 -9.59 10.38
CA LYS A 258 -6.26 -10.78 10.67
C LYS A 258 -6.39 -11.03 12.16
N ASN A 259 -7.55 -11.56 12.54
CA ASN A 259 -7.72 -12.12 13.87
C ASN A 259 -7.18 -13.56 13.98
N THR A 260 -7.31 -14.15 15.17
CA THR A 260 -6.86 -15.52 15.47
C THR A 260 -7.56 -16.59 14.64
N CYS A 261 -8.77 -16.31 14.14
CA CYS A 261 -9.52 -17.20 13.25
C CYS A 261 -9.10 -17.04 11.77
N GLY A 262 -8.16 -16.15 11.46
CA GLY A 262 -7.74 -15.86 10.09
C GLY A 262 -8.84 -15.19 9.26
N VAL A 263 -9.72 -14.43 9.91
CA VAL A 263 -10.71 -13.54 9.28
C VAL A 263 -10.08 -12.15 9.16
N ALA A 264 -10.29 -11.50 8.02
CA ALA A 264 -9.79 -10.16 7.76
C ALA A 264 -10.46 -9.11 8.66
N GLU A 265 -9.68 -8.15 9.15
CA GLU A 265 -10.13 -7.04 9.98
C GLU A 265 -9.76 -5.71 9.29
N PHE A 266 -10.65 -4.72 9.44
CA PHE A 266 -10.50 -3.42 8.81
C PHE A 266 -9.43 -2.58 9.49
N VAL A 267 -8.62 -1.89 8.69
CA VAL A 267 -7.65 -0.90 9.14
C VAL A 267 -8.14 0.47 8.73
N LYS A 268 -8.49 1.29 9.73
CA LYS A 268 -8.86 2.69 9.54
C LYS A 268 -7.68 3.47 8.95
N ASP A 269 -7.99 4.27 7.94
CA ASP A 269 -7.02 5.02 7.13
C ASP A 269 -5.97 4.13 6.44
N GLY A 270 -6.24 2.82 6.35
CA GLY A 270 -5.35 1.82 5.74
C GLY A 270 -5.47 1.71 4.22
N ILE A 271 -6.27 2.55 3.56
CA ILE A 271 -6.38 2.62 2.10
C ILE A 271 -6.02 4.03 1.64
N PHE A 272 -4.96 4.13 0.83
CA PHE A 272 -4.41 5.39 0.35
C PHE A 272 -3.88 5.24 -1.07
N LEU A 273 -3.75 6.37 -1.76
CA LEU A 273 -3.16 6.43 -3.09
C LEU A 273 -1.64 6.39 -2.95
N THR A 274 -0.97 5.61 -3.79
CA THR A 274 0.48 5.65 -3.99
C THR A 274 0.74 6.30 -5.34
N SER A 275 1.55 7.34 -5.38
CA SER A 275 1.93 8.05 -6.60
C SER A 275 3.44 8.01 -6.76
N TRP A 276 3.92 7.75 -7.98
CA TRP A 276 5.35 7.65 -8.26
C TRP A 276 5.85 8.94 -8.89
N GLU A 277 6.82 9.56 -8.21
CA GLU A 277 7.66 10.56 -8.84
C GLU A 277 8.68 9.89 -9.77
N ARG A 278 9.12 10.65 -10.76
CA ARG A 278 10.12 10.16 -11.70
C ARG A 278 11.51 10.15 -11.06
N PRO A 279 12.40 9.26 -11.49
CA PRO A 279 13.79 9.35 -11.08
C PRO A 279 14.46 10.62 -11.57
N ILE A 280 15.39 11.15 -10.76
CA ILE A 280 16.40 12.12 -11.17
C ILE A 280 17.71 11.37 -11.41
N ASN A 281 18.37 11.67 -12.51
CA ASN A 281 19.68 11.17 -12.90
C ASN A 281 20.69 12.34 -12.93
N LEU A 282 21.97 11.99 -12.80
CA LEU A 282 23.12 12.90 -12.96
C LEU A 282 23.73 12.68 -14.35
N ILE A 283 24.00 13.74 -15.12
CA ILE A 283 24.59 13.60 -16.47
C ILE A 283 26.10 13.66 -16.41
N ASP A 284 26.63 14.57 -15.60
CA ASP A 284 28.03 14.93 -15.65
C ASP A 284 28.44 15.55 -14.32
N VAL A 285 29.66 15.23 -13.90
CA VAL A 285 30.42 15.97 -12.89
C VAL A 285 31.53 16.65 -13.68
N ALA A 286 31.51 17.97 -13.77
CA ALA A 286 32.39 18.78 -14.60
C ALA A 286 33.80 18.21 -14.66
N THR A 287 34.18 17.68 -15.82
CA THR A 287 35.47 17.04 -16.06
C THR A 287 36.61 18.05 -16.13
N GLU A 288 36.30 19.33 -16.34
CA GLU A 288 37.28 20.39 -16.29
C GLU A 288 37.46 20.91 -14.85
N PRO A 289 38.72 20.98 -14.36
CA PRO A 289 38.99 21.51 -13.03
C PRO A 289 38.53 22.96 -12.95
N ARG A 290 37.68 23.27 -11.96
CA ARG A 290 37.33 24.65 -11.65
C ARG A 290 38.51 25.29 -10.92
N ILE A 291 39.10 26.29 -11.56
CA ILE A 291 40.32 26.94 -11.08
C ILE A 291 39.96 27.94 -9.97
N ASP A 292 40.44 27.67 -8.75
CA ASP A 292 40.51 28.67 -7.68
C ASP A 292 41.90 29.32 -7.68
N ALA A 293 42.09 30.34 -8.53
CA ALA A 293 43.38 31.01 -8.72
C ALA A 293 43.36 32.53 -8.47
N ASN A 294 42.35 33.03 -7.74
CA ASN A 294 42.30 34.45 -7.37
C ASN A 294 42.70 34.64 -5.90
N THR A 295 43.44 35.71 -5.62
CA THR A 295 43.96 36.09 -4.30
C THR A 295 42.89 36.19 -3.20
N ASN A 296 41.61 36.28 -3.57
CA ASN A 296 40.47 36.38 -2.65
C ASN A 296 39.46 35.21 -2.77
N GLY A 297 39.84 34.12 -3.43
CA GLY A 297 39.00 32.95 -3.66
C GLY A 297 37.95 33.14 -4.77
N ASN A 298 37.64 32.07 -5.49
CA ASN A 298 36.54 32.00 -6.45
C ASN A 298 35.29 31.36 -5.85
N VAL A 299 34.10 31.90 -6.16
CA VAL A 299 32.84 31.21 -5.88
C VAL A 299 32.60 30.19 -6.99
N ILE A 300 32.55 28.91 -6.62
CA ILE A 300 32.17 27.82 -7.53
C ILE A 300 30.72 27.46 -7.24
N TYR A 301 29.83 27.62 -8.23
CA TYR A 301 28.44 27.19 -8.09
C TYR A 301 28.35 25.67 -8.28
N ALA A 302 27.73 24.98 -7.32
CA ALA A 302 27.49 23.53 -7.39
C ALA A 302 26.80 23.09 -8.69
N LEU A 303 25.83 23.86 -9.17
CA LEU A 303 25.11 23.58 -10.41
C LEU A 303 25.96 23.78 -11.69
N ASP A 304 27.15 24.36 -11.57
CA ASP A 304 28.15 24.40 -12.65
C ASP A 304 29.09 23.19 -12.62
N LEU A 305 29.09 22.45 -11.50
CA LEU A 305 29.85 21.21 -11.32
C LEU A 305 29.03 19.98 -11.70
N PHE A 306 27.71 20.02 -11.60
CA PHE A 306 26.90 18.88 -12.03
C PHE A 306 25.53 19.28 -12.56
N LYS A 307 25.00 18.43 -13.45
CA LYS A 307 23.69 18.62 -14.07
C LYS A 307 22.77 17.44 -13.75
N LEU A 308 21.56 17.76 -13.28
CA LEU A 308 20.51 16.79 -12.96
C LEU A 308 19.40 16.84 -13.99
N TYR A 309 18.90 15.68 -14.40
CA TYR A 309 17.77 15.54 -15.32
C TYR A 309 16.84 14.44 -14.84
N ASP A 310 15.55 14.54 -15.15
CA ASP A 310 14.66 13.43 -14.86
C ASP A 310 14.71 12.32 -15.92
N TRP A 311 14.14 11.16 -15.58
CA TRP A 311 14.13 9.94 -16.40
C TRP A 311 13.50 10.08 -17.79
N ARG A 312 12.88 11.23 -18.14
CA ARG A 312 12.50 11.51 -19.53
C ARG A 312 13.72 11.67 -20.43
N GLY A 313 14.92 11.81 -19.87
CA GLY A 313 16.17 11.79 -20.61
C GLY A 313 16.62 13.18 -21.03
N TRP A 314 17.93 13.39 -21.10
CA TRP A 314 18.58 14.62 -21.54
C TRP A 314 18.83 14.58 -23.06
N ASN A 315 18.70 15.72 -23.75
CA ASN A 315 19.06 15.80 -25.17
C ASN A 315 20.52 16.22 -25.36
N THR A 316 21.40 15.25 -25.53
CA THR A 316 22.62 15.40 -26.33
C THR A 316 22.66 14.30 -27.39
N ALA A 317 23.12 14.64 -28.59
CA ALA A 317 23.10 13.81 -29.80
C ALA A 317 23.83 12.44 -29.72
N THR A 318 24.36 12.06 -28.55
CA THR A 318 25.17 10.85 -28.33
C THR A 318 24.66 9.97 -27.18
N VAL A 319 23.67 10.41 -26.39
CA VAL A 319 23.06 9.63 -25.30
C VAL A 319 21.56 9.93 -25.20
N SER A 320 20.76 9.45 -26.16
CA SER A 320 19.31 9.48 -26.01
C SER A 320 18.59 8.36 -26.78
N GLU A 321 17.49 7.90 -26.18
CA GLU A 321 16.46 7.11 -26.86
C GLU A 321 15.60 8.01 -27.76
N ALA A 322 15.14 7.46 -28.90
CA ALA A 322 14.37 8.19 -29.88
C ALA A 322 13.01 8.69 -29.34
N GLY A 323 12.74 9.99 -29.48
CA GLY A 323 11.39 10.57 -29.32
C GLY A 323 11.20 11.59 -28.18
N CYS A 324 12.23 11.92 -27.41
CA CYS A 324 12.12 12.96 -26.37
C CYS A 324 12.32 14.37 -26.96
N VAL A 325 11.41 15.30 -26.63
CA VAL A 325 11.59 16.72 -26.95
C VAL A 325 12.75 17.26 -26.11
N ALA A 326 13.72 17.87 -26.79
CA ALA A 326 14.85 18.53 -26.16
C ALA A 326 14.42 19.44 -24.98
N ASN A 327 15.09 19.32 -23.84
CA ASN A 327 15.11 20.28 -22.73
C ASN A 327 13.96 20.30 -21.70
N GLN A 328 12.95 19.43 -21.75
CA GLN A 328 11.88 19.42 -20.73
C GLN A 328 12.20 18.65 -19.44
N SER A 329 13.35 17.98 -19.37
CA SER A 329 13.79 17.09 -18.29
C SER A 329 14.92 17.68 -17.44
N ASN A 330 15.48 18.81 -17.87
CA ASN A 330 16.67 19.43 -17.30
C ASN A 330 16.31 20.13 -16.00
N MET A 331 17.07 19.98 -14.93
CA MET A 331 16.83 20.72 -13.67
C MET A 331 17.66 22.01 -13.57
N TRP A 332 17.97 22.65 -14.70
CA TRP A 332 18.75 23.91 -14.76
C TRP A 332 18.25 24.85 -15.86
N GLY A 333 18.82 26.06 -15.91
CA GLY A 333 18.31 27.14 -16.76
C GLY A 333 16.94 27.59 -16.29
N ASP A 334 15.97 27.72 -17.20
CA ASP A 334 14.61 28.15 -16.87
C ASP A 334 13.74 27.05 -16.21
N HIS A 335 14.35 25.89 -15.91
CA HIS A 335 13.68 24.71 -15.35
C HIS A 335 13.98 24.48 -13.86
N LEU A 336 14.34 25.53 -13.11
CA LEU A 336 14.60 25.43 -11.66
C LEU A 336 13.36 25.03 -10.83
N TRP A 337 12.17 24.99 -11.42
CA TRP A 337 10.96 24.50 -10.76
C TRP A 337 11.03 23.01 -10.37
N PHE A 338 11.89 22.21 -11.03
CA PHE A 338 12.08 20.79 -10.69
C PHE A 338 12.58 20.56 -9.26
N TRP A 339 13.36 21.50 -8.72
CA TRP A 339 13.84 21.43 -7.34
C TRP A 339 12.69 21.47 -6.34
N GLY A 340 11.64 22.26 -6.62
CA GLY A 340 10.42 22.29 -5.82
C GLY A 340 9.56 21.05 -5.98
N TYR A 341 9.46 20.49 -7.20
CA TYR A 341 8.69 19.26 -7.48
C TYR A 341 9.22 18.07 -6.67
N TYR A 342 10.51 17.80 -6.78
CA TYR A 342 11.17 16.73 -6.02
C TYR A 342 11.46 17.10 -4.56
N ASN A 343 10.96 18.25 -4.10
CA ASN A 343 11.14 18.76 -2.75
C ASN A 343 12.62 18.72 -2.30
N VAL A 344 13.54 19.07 -3.20
CA VAL A 344 14.98 19.07 -2.92
C VAL A 344 15.30 20.25 -2.01
N LYS A 345 15.52 19.97 -0.72
CA LYS A 345 15.77 20.98 0.31
C LYS A 345 17.24 21.37 0.44
N SER A 346 18.15 20.46 0.11
CA SER A 346 19.59 20.65 0.24
C SER A 346 20.34 19.67 -0.67
N ILE A 347 21.54 20.05 -1.08
CA ILE A 347 22.52 19.16 -1.68
C ILE A 347 23.74 19.15 -0.76
N THR A 348 24.23 17.97 -0.43
CA THR A 348 25.49 17.82 0.31
C THR A 348 26.55 17.36 -0.67
N ILE A 349 27.65 18.11 -0.73
CA ILE A 349 28.82 17.77 -1.52
C ILE A 349 29.90 17.37 -0.52
N ASP A 350 30.46 16.18 -0.69
CA ASP A 350 31.60 15.77 0.12
C ASP A 350 32.85 16.51 -0.38
N THR A 351 33.30 17.48 0.40
CA THR A 351 34.51 18.26 0.13
C THR A 351 35.70 17.79 0.97
N THR A 352 35.62 16.60 1.57
CA THR A 352 36.75 16.00 2.29
C THR A 352 37.95 15.90 1.36
N PRO A 353 39.15 16.41 1.73
CA PRO A 353 40.30 16.44 0.83
C PRO A 353 40.70 15.07 0.23
N ALA A 354 40.43 13.97 0.94
CA ALA A 354 40.65 12.62 0.43
C ALA A 354 39.72 12.22 -0.73
N ASN A 355 38.58 12.90 -0.86
CA ASN A 355 37.53 12.65 -1.84
C ASN A 355 37.45 13.79 -2.89
N VAL A 356 38.35 14.77 -2.84
CA VAL A 356 38.44 15.88 -3.78
C VAL A 356 39.80 15.86 -4.46
N GLU A 357 39.82 15.64 -5.77
CA GLU A 357 41.04 15.77 -6.55
C GLU A 357 41.42 17.25 -6.71
N THR A 358 42.58 17.63 -6.20
CA THR A 358 43.16 18.96 -6.37
C THR A 358 44.53 18.88 -7.03
N THR A 359 44.77 19.75 -8.01
CA THR A 359 46.07 19.91 -8.65
C THR A 359 46.89 21.06 -8.05
N LEU A 360 46.38 21.73 -7.00
CA LEU A 360 47.11 22.78 -6.30
C LEU A 360 48.12 22.16 -5.33
N GLY A 361 49.33 21.92 -5.84
CA GLY A 361 50.61 21.96 -5.10
C GLY A 361 50.65 21.34 -3.71
N GLY A 362 50.56 20.01 -3.63
CA GLY A 362 50.83 19.28 -2.39
C GLY A 362 50.54 17.79 -2.53
N GLY A 363 51.25 17.11 -3.44
CA GLY A 363 51.29 15.64 -3.40
C GLY A 363 51.78 15.12 -2.03
N PRO A 364 51.64 13.83 -1.74
CA PRO A 364 52.10 13.28 -0.47
C PRO A 364 53.59 13.62 -0.31
N THR A 365 53.93 14.33 0.76
CA THR A 365 55.30 14.38 1.23
C THR A 365 55.65 12.94 1.61
N MET A 366 56.43 12.27 0.77
CA MET A 366 57.27 11.19 1.24
C MET A 366 58.29 11.84 2.18
N ASP A 367 58.01 11.75 3.48
CA ASP A 367 58.96 11.42 4.56
C ASP A 367 58.18 10.88 5.78
#